data_AF-I0YX08-F1
#
_entry.id   AF-I0YX08-F1
#
_cell.length_a   1.000
_cell.length_b   1.000
_cell.length_c   1.000
_cell.angle_alpha   90.00
_cell.angle_beta   90.00
_cell.angle_gamma   90.00
#
_symmetry.space_group_name_H-M   'P 1'
#
loop_
_entity.id
_entity.type
_entity.pdbx_description
1 polymer ?
#
loop_
_entity_poly.entity_id
_entity_poly.type
_entity_poly.pdbx_seq_one_letter_code
_entity_poly.pdbx_strand_id
1 'polypeptide(L)'
;MAVFLPVTSFFLGLHTLYFAIISFRVAIFRGNNMQKDKNYETAPAFKYRNAAQTNFGQYFPIILLLLGFLEANQVMSQKYLLTLGTVITALRLSHTLQLAFPQQLPVGFRMAGFLGTVAFFIACSILCMLVGLQEFGVVDKNLLGNNRSWLGFADDKYADASDSVKSGWNTIKDKAQDL
;
A
#
# COMPACT_ATOMS: atom_id res chain seq x y z
N MET A 1 -10.28 -2.55 -21.23
CA MET A 1 -10.46 -3.52 -20.13
C MET A 1 -10.23 -2.80 -18.82
N ALA A 2 -11.08 -3.01 -17.81
CA ALA A 2 -10.84 -2.45 -16.48
C ALA A 2 -9.71 -3.24 -15.80
N VAL A 3 -8.72 -2.54 -15.24
CA VAL A 3 -7.67 -3.16 -14.43
C VAL A 3 -8.21 -3.28 -13.00
N PHE A 4 -8.33 -4.51 -12.51
CA PHE A 4 -8.78 -4.79 -11.14
C PHE A 4 -7.58 -4.98 -10.23
N LEU A 5 -7.45 -4.15 -9.19
CA LEU A 5 -6.32 -4.12 -8.25
C LEU A 5 -6.79 -4.41 -6.82
N PRO A 6 -7.25 -5.65 -6.53
CA PRO A 6 -7.89 -5.96 -5.25
C PRO A 6 -6.97 -5.75 -4.05
N VAL A 7 -5.68 -6.10 -4.16
CA VAL A 7 -4.74 -6.00 -3.03
C VAL A 7 -4.41 -4.54 -2.76
N THR A 8 -4.07 -3.79 -3.80
CA THR A 8 -3.77 -2.36 -3.67
C THR A 8 -4.98 -1.59 -3.16
N SER A 9 -6.19 -1.93 -3.63
CA SER A 9 -7.43 -1.29 -3.17
C SER A 9 -7.69 -1.52 -1.68
N PHE A 10 -7.44 -2.74 -1.19
CA PHE A 10 -7.55 -3.06 0.24
C PHE A 10 -6.59 -2.21 1.08
N PHE A 11 -5.31 -2.18 0.71
CA PHE A 11 -4.32 -1.39 1.45
C PHE A 11 -4.53 0.10 1.31
N LEU A 12 -5.02 0.58 0.17
CA LEU A 12 -5.40 1.99 -0.04
C LEU A 12 -6.48 2.40 0.96
N GLY A 13 -7.56 1.61 1.09
CA GLY A 13 -8.62 1.87 2.06
C GLY A 13 -8.08 1.90 3.50
N LEU A 14 -7.27 0.90 3.86
CA LEU A 14 -6.67 0.79 5.19
C LEU A 14 -5.77 1.98 5.54
N HIS A 15 -4.85 2.36 4.65
CA HIS A 15 -3.94 3.49 4.89
C HIS A 15 -4.68 4.83 4.89
N THR A 16 -5.68 4.99 4.03
CA THR A 16 -6.49 6.22 3.99
C THR A 16 -7.29 6.40 5.27
N LEU A 17 -7.90 5.33 5.80
CA LEU A 17 -8.61 5.39 7.08
C LEU A 17 -7.67 5.75 8.23
N TYR A 18 -6.49 5.12 8.28
CA TYR A 18 -5.48 5.48 9.27
C TYR A 18 -5.01 6.94 9.13
N PHE A 19 -4.79 7.40 7.90
CA PHE A 19 -4.40 8.78 7.62
C PHE A 19 -5.47 9.78 8.06
N ALA A 20 -6.75 9.45 7.86
CA ALA A 20 -7.86 10.27 8.33
C ALA A 20 -7.85 10.40 9.86
N ILE A 21 -7.62 9.31 10.59
CA ILE A 21 -7.53 9.31 12.06
C ILE A 21 -6.41 10.24 12.53
N ILE A 22 -5.19 10.10 12.00
CA ILE A 22 -4.07 10.95 12.45
C ILE A 22 -4.25 12.42 12.03
N SER A 23 -4.85 12.67 10.86
CA SER A 23 -5.16 14.02 10.39
C SER A 23 -6.19 14.71 11.28
N PHE A 24 -7.23 13.97 11.68
CA PHE A 24 -8.25 14.48 12.59
C PHE A 24 -7.67 14.84 13.96
N ARG A 25 -6.76 14.00 14.49
CA ARG A 25 -6.05 14.29 15.75
C ARG A 25 -5.21 15.56 15.68
N VAL A 26 -4.54 15.83 14.56
CA VAL A 26 -3.79 17.08 14.35
C VAL A 26 -4.74 18.26 14.22
N ALA A 27 -5.83 18.12 13.46
CA ALA A 27 -6.82 19.17 13.27
C ALA A 27 -7.46 19.62 14.59
N ILE A 28 -7.88 18.68 15.45
CA ILE A 28 -8.41 18.99 16.79
C ILE A 28 -7.36 19.71 17.63
N PHE A 29 -6.11 19.24 17.62
CA PHE A 29 -5.05 19.88 18.39
C PHE A 29 -4.84 21.33 17.93
N ARG A 30 -4.81 21.59 16.62
CA ARG A 30 -4.70 22.94 16.07
C ARG A 30 -5.90 23.80 16.47
N GLY A 31 -7.12 23.31 16.28
CA GLY A 31 -8.35 24.05 16.62
C GLY A 31 -8.39 24.48 18.09
N ASN A 32 -7.98 23.59 19.01
CA ASN A 32 -8.00 23.87 20.45
C ASN A 32 -6.90 24.81 20.94
N ASN A 33 -5.77 24.89 20.24
CA ASN A 33 -4.59 25.63 20.70
C ASN A 33 -4.31 26.91 19.90
N MET A 34 -4.74 26.98 18.64
CA MET A 34 -4.51 28.15 17.77
C MET A 34 -5.15 29.44 18.31
N GLN A 35 -6.27 29.33 19.04
CA GLN A 35 -6.91 30.48 19.70
C GLN A 35 -6.27 30.85 21.04
N LYS A 36 -5.54 29.92 21.67
CA LYS A 36 -5.02 30.07 23.05
C LYS A 36 -3.57 30.52 23.10
N ASP A 37 -2.74 30.04 22.17
CA ASP A 37 -1.31 30.31 22.15
C ASP A 37 -0.84 30.48 20.70
N LYS A 38 -0.25 31.63 20.37
CA LYS A 38 0.29 31.92 19.03
C LYS A 38 1.51 31.06 18.70
N ASN A 39 2.15 30.44 19.69
CA ASN A 39 3.36 29.64 19.56
C ASN A 39 3.13 28.13 19.76
N TYR A 40 1.87 27.66 19.69
CA TYR A 40 1.51 26.25 19.90
C TYR A 40 2.27 25.27 18.96
N GLU A 41 2.75 25.76 17.82
CA GLU A 41 3.53 24.96 16.87
C GLU A 41 4.90 24.53 17.42
N THR A 42 5.42 25.28 18.40
CA THR A 42 6.66 24.91 19.09
C THR A 42 6.45 23.84 20.16
N ALA A 43 5.20 23.61 20.58
CA ALA A 43 4.86 22.65 21.62
C ALA A 43 5.30 21.23 21.19
N PRO A 44 6.01 20.48 22.05
CA PRO A 44 6.47 19.12 21.72
C PRO A 44 5.32 18.21 21.24
N ALA A 45 4.14 18.38 21.86
CA ALA A 45 2.95 17.61 21.54
C ALA A 45 2.45 17.86 20.11
N PHE A 46 2.58 19.09 19.58
CA PHE A 46 2.26 19.37 18.18
C PHE A 46 3.30 18.75 17.25
N LYS A 47 4.59 18.93 17.57
CA LYS A 47 5.71 18.42 16.76
C LYS A 47 5.60 16.92 16.50
N TYR A 48 5.30 16.11 17.52
CA TYR A 48 5.17 14.66 17.36
C TYR A 48 3.98 14.25 16.48
N ARG A 49 2.82 14.88 16.69
CA ARG A 49 1.61 14.59 15.90
C ARG A 49 1.79 15.00 14.44
N ASN A 50 2.35 16.19 14.22
CA ASN A 50 2.62 16.71 12.89
C ASN A 50 3.68 15.85 12.16
N ALA A 51 4.76 15.49 12.85
CA ALA A 51 5.79 14.61 12.28
C ALA A 51 5.20 13.26 11.84
N ALA A 52 4.35 12.64 12.67
CA ALA A 52 3.68 11.40 12.31
C ALA A 52 2.75 11.57 11.09
N GLN A 53 1.91 12.62 11.07
CA GLN A 53 0.99 12.90 9.96
C GLN A 53 1.74 13.17 8.65
N THR A 54 2.71 14.09 8.66
CA THR A 54 3.48 14.47 7.47
C THR A 54 4.27 13.28 6.95
N ASN A 55 4.96 12.54 7.82
CA ASN A 55 5.72 11.36 7.41
C ASN A 55 4.81 10.30 6.78
N PHE A 56 3.69 9.96 7.42
CA PHE A 56 2.77 8.99 6.84
C PHE A 56 2.24 9.47 5.48
N GLY A 57 1.72 10.70 5.44
CA GLY A 57 1.11 11.33 4.25
C GLY A 57 2.03 11.44 3.04
N GLN A 58 3.34 11.57 3.24
CA GLN A 58 4.32 11.64 2.15
C GLN A 58 4.63 10.27 1.55
N TYR A 59 4.79 9.24 2.39
CA TYR A 59 5.32 7.96 1.94
C TYR A 59 4.23 6.95 1.57
N PHE A 60 3.06 6.96 2.24
CA PHE A 60 2.01 5.98 1.95
C PHE A 60 1.51 6.04 0.50
N PRO A 61 1.34 7.21 -0.15
CA PRO A 61 0.87 7.25 -1.54
C PRO A 61 1.90 6.60 -2.49
N ILE A 62 3.19 6.82 -2.25
CA ILE A 62 4.28 6.23 -3.05
C ILE A 62 4.28 4.70 -2.89
N ILE A 63 4.07 4.19 -1.67
CA ILE A 63 3.97 2.74 -1.41
C ILE A 63 2.83 2.13 -2.20
N LEU A 64 1.65 2.76 -2.17
CA LEU A 64 0.47 2.27 -2.88
C LEU A 64 0.63 2.38 -4.40
N LEU A 65 1.30 3.42 -4.89
CA LEU A 65 1.62 3.57 -6.31
C LEU A 65 2.50 2.40 -6.78
N LEU A 66 3.57 2.09 -6.05
CA LEU A 66 4.47 0.98 -6.37
C LEU A 66 3.75 -0.36 -6.32
N LEU A 67 2.95 -0.63 -5.27
CA LEU A 67 2.13 -1.85 -5.20
C LEU A 67 1.13 -1.93 -6.36
N GLY A 68 0.46 -0.84 -6.69
CA GLY A 68 -0.51 -0.76 -7.77
C GLY A 68 0.12 -1.06 -9.13
N PHE A 69 1.31 -0.54 -9.40
CA PHE A 69 2.03 -0.86 -10.65
C PHE A 69 2.48 -2.33 -10.70
N LEU A 70 2.98 -2.88 -9.59
CA LEU A 70 3.39 -4.29 -9.55
C LEU A 70 2.21 -5.24 -9.71
N GLU A 71 1.05 -4.90 -9.14
CA GLU A 71 -0.20 -5.66 -9.29
C GLU A 71 -0.77 -5.52 -10.71
N ALA A 72 -0.80 -4.30 -11.27
CA ALA A 72 -1.31 -4.04 -12.62
C ALA A 72 -0.50 -4.78 -13.70
N ASN A 73 0.82 -4.84 -13.53
CA ASN A 73 1.72 -5.56 -14.44
C ASN A 73 1.83 -7.05 -14.09
N GLN A 74 1.13 -7.51 -13.04
CA GLN A 74 1.09 -8.91 -12.60
C GLN A 74 2.50 -9.50 -12.40
N VAL A 75 3.42 -8.69 -11.86
CA VAL A 75 4.84 -9.04 -11.65
C VAL A 75 5.00 -10.18 -10.65
N MET A 76 4.06 -10.29 -9.71
CA MET A 76 4.09 -11.25 -8.61
C MET A 76 2.67 -11.75 -8.29
N SER A 77 2.58 -12.92 -7.66
CA SER A 77 1.29 -13.51 -7.31
C SER A 77 0.55 -12.69 -6.24
N GLN A 78 -0.78 -12.84 -6.20
CA GLN A 78 -1.61 -12.10 -5.25
C GLN A 78 -1.23 -12.38 -3.79
N LYS A 79 -0.82 -13.63 -3.48
CA LYS A 79 -0.35 -14.01 -2.14
C LYS A 79 0.88 -13.20 -1.73
N TYR A 80 1.85 -13.05 -2.64
CA TYR A 80 3.06 -12.26 -2.38
C TYR A 80 2.78 -10.77 -2.23
N LEU A 81 1.91 -10.20 -3.09
CA LEU A 81 1.47 -8.81 -2.93
C LEU A 81 0.79 -8.59 -1.59
N LEU A 82 -0.05 -9.52 -1.16
CA LEU A 82 -0.74 -9.43 0.12
C LEU A 82 0.25 -9.49 1.30
N THR A 83 1.21 -10.41 1.28
CA THR A 83 2.26 -10.50 2.30
C THR A 83 3.11 -9.23 2.32
N LEU A 84 3.57 -8.78 1.15
CA LEU A 84 4.39 -7.59 1.01
C LEU A 84 3.64 -6.35 1.50
N GLY A 85 2.38 -6.18 1.09
CA GLY A 85 1.48 -5.12 1.55
C GLY A 85 1.24 -5.15 3.06
N THR A 86 1.08 -6.34 3.64
CA THR A 86 0.90 -6.50 5.09
C THR A 86 2.17 -6.10 5.85
N VAL A 87 3.33 -6.58 5.40
CA VAL A 87 4.64 -6.28 6.00
C VAL A 87 4.93 -4.78 5.94
N ILE A 88 4.77 -4.15 4.77
CA ILE A 88 5.01 -2.71 4.64
C ILE A 88 4.01 -1.91 5.48
N THR A 89 2.74 -2.32 5.54
CA THR A 89 1.75 -1.69 6.44
C THR A 89 2.22 -1.72 7.88
N ALA A 90 2.63 -2.89 8.39
CA ALA A 90 3.10 -3.03 9.77
C ALA A 90 4.32 -2.13 10.06
N LEU A 91 5.27 -2.06 9.13
CA LEU A 91 6.44 -1.18 9.24
C LEU A 91 6.07 0.31 9.22
N ARG A 92 5.11 0.71 8.40
CA ARG A 92 4.62 2.10 8.33
C ARG A 92 3.86 2.50 9.57
N LEU A 93 3.00 1.61 10.07
CA LEU A 93 2.26 1.84 11.30
C LEU A 93 3.22 1.91 12.50
N SER A 94 4.18 0.99 12.62
CA SER A 94 5.14 1.01 13.73
C SER A 94 5.99 2.29 13.74
N HIS A 95 6.50 2.73 12.58
CA HIS A 95 7.24 3.98 12.46
C HIS A 95 6.39 5.20 12.84
N THR A 96 5.16 5.27 12.31
CA THR A 96 4.27 6.41 12.52
C THR A 96 3.78 6.49 13.96
N LEU A 97 3.45 5.34 14.56
CA LEU A 97 3.07 5.28 15.97
C LEU A 97 4.24 5.70 16.87
N GLN A 98 5.47 5.27 16.59
CA GLN A 98 6.63 5.70 17.35
C GLN A 98 6.84 7.22 17.25
N LEU A 99 6.68 7.81 16.06
CA LEU A 99 6.75 9.27 15.89
C LEU A 99 5.65 10.01 16.66
N ALA A 100 4.44 9.45 16.71
CA ALA A 100 3.31 10.05 17.41
C ALA A 100 3.44 9.94 18.94
N PHE A 101 4.11 8.88 19.43
CA PHE A 101 4.25 8.56 20.86
C PHE A 101 5.68 8.13 21.23
N PRO A 102 6.68 9.02 21.08
CA PRO A 102 8.08 8.63 21.20
C PRO A 102 8.49 8.19 22.62
N GLN A 103 7.73 8.56 23.64
CA GLN A 103 7.95 8.18 25.04
C GLN A 103 7.30 6.85 25.41
N GLN A 104 6.32 6.38 24.63
CA GLN A 104 5.54 5.16 24.93
C GLN A 104 6.03 3.95 24.14
N LEU A 105 6.73 4.17 23.03
CA LEU A 105 7.15 3.12 22.12
C LEU A 105 8.67 3.06 21.97
N PRO A 106 9.27 1.85 21.90
CA PRO A 106 10.70 1.69 21.74
C PRO A 106 11.24 2.37 20.49
N VAL A 107 12.42 2.97 20.59
CA VAL A 107 13.11 3.61 19.44
C VAL A 107 13.34 2.61 18.29
N GLY A 108 13.47 1.32 18.60
CA GLY A 108 13.59 0.25 17.60
C GLY A 108 12.44 0.22 16.58
N PHE A 109 11.21 0.59 16.97
CA PHE A 109 10.07 0.62 16.05
C PHE A 109 10.26 1.69 14.97
N ARG A 110 10.88 2.82 15.34
CA ARG A 110 11.22 3.88 14.39
C ARG A 110 12.26 3.41 13.38
N MET A 111 13.35 2.81 13.87
CA MET A 111 14.45 2.36 13.02
C MET A 111 14.02 1.23 12.09
N ALA A 112 13.36 0.19 12.63
CA ALA A 112 12.87 -0.93 11.84
C ALA A 112 11.87 -0.46 10.78
N GLY A 113 10.91 0.38 11.16
CA GLY A 113 9.93 0.90 10.21
C GLY A 113 10.55 1.81 9.14
N PHE A 114 11.55 2.62 9.48
CA PHE A 114 12.29 3.44 8.52
C PHE A 114 13.08 2.58 7.53
N LEU A 115 13.96 1.71 8.04
CA LEU A 115 14.83 0.86 7.22
C LEU A 115 14.01 -0.09 6.35
N GLY A 116 12.95 -0.66 6.90
CA GLY A 116 12.03 -1.51 6.16
C GLY A 116 11.30 -0.75 5.04
N THR A 117 10.89 0.50 5.27
CA THR A 117 10.29 1.34 4.22
C THR A 117 11.29 1.66 3.10
N VAL A 118 12.54 1.99 3.46
CA VAL A 118 13.59 2.29 2.48
C VAL A 118 13.92 1.05 1.65
N ALA A 119 14.09 -0.10 2.29
CA ALA A 119 14.32 -1.38 1.61
C ALA A 119 13.18 -1.72 0.64
N PHE A 120 11.93 -1.52 1.07
CA PHE A 120 10.75 -1.68 0.22
C PHE A 120 10.80 -0.75 -1.01
N PHE A 121 11.14 0.53 -0.83
CA PHE A 121 11.24 1.47 -1.95
C PHE A 121 12.32 1.07 -2.94
N ILE A 122 13.50 0.69 -2.47
CA ILE A 122 14.58 0.25 -3.35
C ILE A 122 14.13 -0.97 -4.15
N ALA A 123 13.63 -2.01 -3.48
CA ALA A 123 13.23 -3.25 -4.13
C ALA A 123 12.10 -3.04 -5.15
N CYS A 124 11.01 -2.37 -4.76
CA CYS A 124 9.86 -2.18 -5.65
C CYS A 124 10.16 -1.21 -6.79
N SER A 125 10.98 -0.17 -6.56
CA SER A 125 11.37 0.76 -7.62
C SER A 125 12.23 0.06 -8.67
N ILE A 126 13.19 -0.78 -8.25
CA ILE A 126 13.99 -1.59 -9.17
C ILE A 126 13.08 -2.51 -9.99
N LEU A 127 12.12 -3.20 -9.36
CA LEU A 127 11.17 -4.04 -10.08
C LEU A 127 10.33 -3.25 -11.10
N CYS A 128 9.79 -2.10 -10.71
CA CYS A 128 9.05 -1.23 -11.64
C CYS A 128 9.92 -0.73 -12.80
N MET A 129 11.17 -0.38 -12.54
CA MET A 129 12.12 0.02 -13.59
C MET A 129 12.40 -1.13 -14.55
N LEU A 130 12.61 -2.35 -14.04
CA LEU A 130 12.85 -3.53 -14.86
C LEU A 130 11.65 -3.84 -15.77
N VAL A 131 10.42 -3.76 -15.24
CA VAL A 131 9.20 -3.88 -16.07
C VAL A 131 9.20 -2.85 -17.20
N GLY A 132 9.47 -1.58 -16.90
CA GLY A 132 9.54 -0.53 -17.92
C GLY A 132 10.62 -0.81 -18.98
N LEU A 133 11.81 -1.23 -18.57
CA LEU A 133 12.91 -1.53 -19.47
C LEU A 133 12.64 -2.76 -20.37
N GLN A 134 11.91 -3.75 -19.86
CA GLN A 134 11.47 -4.90 -20.67
C GLN A 134 10.47 -4.50 -21.74
N GLU A 135 9.51 -3.63 -21.41
CA GLU A 135 8.53 -3.11 -22.37
C GLU A 135 9.19 -2.24 -23.45
N PHE A 136 10.26 -1.52 -23.11
CA PHE A 136 11.07 -0.79 -24.10
C PHE A 136 12.03 -1.68 -24.91
N GLY A 137 12.11 -2.98 -24.63
CA GLY A 137 13.01 -3.91 -25.32
C GLY A 137 14.49 -3.71 -25.00
N VAL A 138 14.82 -3.00 -23.91
CA VAL A 138 16.20 -2.76 -23.46
C VAL A 138 16.75 -3.97 -22.71
N VAL A 139 15.87 -4.73 -22.05
CA VAL A 139 16.19 -5.91 -21.23
C VAL A 139 15.41 -7.11 -21.75
N ASP A 140 15.97 -8.32 -21.61
CA ASP A 140 15.30 -9.57 -21.98
C ASP A 140 13.90 -9.65 -21.36
N LYS A 141 12.89 -9.92 -22.18
CA LYS A 141 11.49 -10.10 -21.76
C LYS A 141 11.33 -11.25 -20.76
N ASN A 142 12.27 -12.19 -20.74
CA ASN A 142 12.28 -13.31 -19.80
C ASN A 142 12.99 -13.00 -18.48
N LEU A 143 13.58 -11.82 -18.28
CA LEU A 143 14.36 -11.49 -17.08
C LEU A 143 13.50 -11.55 -15.79
N LEU A 144 12.29 -11.01 -15.84
CA LEU A 144 11.28 -11.17 -14.79
C LEU A 144 10.44 -12.46 -14.93
N GLY A 145 10.81 -13.34 -15.86
CA GLY A 145 10.20 -14.63 -16.15
C GLY A 145 9.04 -14.58 -17.15
N ASN A 146 9.11 -15.39 -18.21
CA ASN A 146 7.96 -15.69 -19.09
C ASN A 146 6.87 -16.51 -18.36
N ASN A 147 7.25 -17.16 -17.26
CA ASN A 147 6.37 -17.74 -16.28
C ASN A 147 6.43 -16.88 -15.02
N ARG A 148 5.33 -16.19 -14.71
CA ARG A 148 5.09 -15.40 -13.48
C ARG A 148 5.00 -16.27 -12.22
N SER A 149 5.89 -17.24 -12.08
CA SER A 149 5.93 -18.25 -11.02
C SER A 149 7.17 -18.14 -10.13
N TRP A 150 7.96 -17.07 -10.24
CA TRP A 150 9.28 -16.94 -9.59
C TRP A 150 9.28 -16.75 -8.05
N LEU A 151 8.19 -17.15 -7.38
CA LEU A 151 8.20 -17.46 -5.96
C LEU A 151 7.40 -18.75 -5.60
N GLY A 152 7.18 -19.67 -6.55
CA GLY A 152 6.82 -21.05 -6.23
C GLY A 152 5.40 -21.33 -5.71
N PHE A 153 4.40 -20.51 -6.05
CA PHE A 153 2.98 -20.85 -5.84
C PHE A 153 2.10 -20.24 -6.92
N ALA A 154 2.16 -20.79 -8.14
CA ALA A 154 1.09 -20.62 -9.10
C ALA A 154 -0.09 -21.48 -8.62
N ASP A 155 -1.11 -20.84 -8.04
CA ASP A 155 -2.40 -21.49 -7.77
C ASP A 155 -3.27 -21.21 -9.00
N ASP A 156 -3.70 -22.27 -9.69
CA ASP A 156 -4.56 -22.27 -10.89
C ASP A 156 -5.97 -21.66 -10.64
N LYS A 157 -6.22 -21.14 -9.44
CA LYS A 157 -7.53 -20.67 -8.95
C LYS A 157 -8.07 -19.42 -9.63
N TYR A 158 -7.26 -18.68 -10.38
CA TYR A 158 -7.73 -17.46 -11.08
C TYR A 158 -8.34 -17.72 -12.45
N ALA A 159 -8.01 -18.86 -13.08
CA ALA A 159 -8.73 -19.31 -14.26
C ALA A 159 -10.18 -19.72 -13.87
N ASP A 160 -10.31 -20.52 -12.81
CA ASP A 160 -11.61 -21.00 -12.32
C ASP A 160 -12.51 -19.90 -11.74
N ALA A 161 -11.94 -18.90 -11.05
CA ALA A 161 -12.74 -17.80 -10.50
C ALA A 161 -13.31 -16.87 -11.59
N SER A 162 -12.59 -16.67 -12.69
CA SER A 162 -13.11 -15.97 -13.88
C SER A 162 -14.30 -16.71 -14.48
N ASP A 163 -14.17 -18.02 -14.60
CA ASP A 163 -15.08 -18.84 -15.39
C ASP A 163 -16.36 -19.18 -14.61
N SER A 164 -16.25 -19.36 -13.29
CA SER A 164 -17.42 -19.47 -12.39
C SER A 164 -18.24 -18.17 -12.33
N VAL A 165 -17.59 -17.00 -12.33
CA VAL A 165 -18.30 -15.72 -12.36
C VAL A 165 -18.99 -15.51 -13.71
N LYS A 166 -18.32 -15.80 -14.83
CA LYS A 166 -18.94 -15.73 -16.17
C LYS A 166 -20.12 -16.69 -16.32
N SER A 167 -19.99 -17.91 -15.79
CA SER A 167 -21.07 -18.90 -15.76
C SER A 167 -22.30 -18.38 -15.00
N GLY A 168 -22.10 -17.82 -13.79
CA GLY A 168 -23.18 -17.25 -12.99
C GLY A 168 -23.91 -16.08 -13.68
N TRP A 169 -23.18 -15.21 -14.38
CA TRP A 169 -23.77 -14.10 -15.13
C TRP A 169 -24.60 -14.55 -16.34
N ASN A 170 -24.22 -15.63 -17.00
CA ASN A 170 -24.99 -16.18 -18.12
C ASN A 170 -26.30 -16.82 -17.63
N THR A 171 -26.27 -17.58 -16.53
CA THR A 171 -27.48 -18.16 -15.95
C THR A 171 -28.51 -17.11 -15.50
N ILE A 172 -28.05 -15.94 -15.04
CA ILE A 172 -28.95 -14.83 -14.67
C ILE A 172 -29.55 -14.17 -15.92
N LYS A 173 -28.78 -14.01 -16.99
CA LYS A 173 -29.27 -13.47 -18.27
C LYS A 173 -30.32 -14.38 -18.90
N ASP A 174 -30.10 -15.69 -18.91
CA ASP A 174 -31.03 -16.65 -19.50
C ASP A 174 -32.37 -16.63 -18.76
N LYS A 175 -32.35 -16.60 -17.42
CA LYS A 175 -33.57 -16.49 -16.59
C LYS A 175 -34.32 -15.16 -16.74
N ALA A 176 -33.66 -14.10 -17.19
CA ALA A 176 -34.28 -12.80 -17.39
C ALA A 176 -34.95 -12.66 -18.77
N GLN A 177 -34.67 -13.58 -19.71
CA GLN A 177 -35.29 -13.60 -21.04
C GLN A 177 -36.59 -14.44 -21.08
N ASP A 178 -36.81 -15.27 -20.05
CA ASP A 178 -38.02 -16.10 -19.88
C ASP A 178 -39.14 -15.40 -19.04
N LEU A 179 -38.96 -14.12 -18.69
CA LEU A 179 -39.93 -13.25 -18.01
C LEU A 179 -40.46 -12.16 -18.95
#